data_AF-A0A952WEC9-F1
#
_entry.id   AF-A0A952WEC9-F1
#
_cell.length_a   1.000
_cell.length_b   1.000
_cell.length_c   1.000
_cell.angle_alpha   90.00
_cell.angle_beta   90.00
_cell.angle_gamma   90.00
#
_symmetry.space_group_name_H-M   'P 1'
#
loop_
_entity.id
_entity.type
_entity.pdbx_description
1 polymer ?
#
loop_
_entity_poly.entity_id
_entity_poly.type
_entity_poly.pdbx_seq_one_letter_code
_entity_poly.pdbx_strand_id
1 'polypeptide(L)'
;MVSLRNERNRKLVGGAAVLLIAVAGTAASAQPKDRSSSVRREAIPIALDRVDHLYVSPRGPVSGPFTGSVGRSCNIIATHTDASFTGGSYTLQAGFAQSEMAGMTYTVPASEWPIKINMTEFIVATSATNQTTTTKWSMLYYQGTPTNGTLVATYSSDDVILPHIVLPPGTNGVNVTFSIDPNDPEQLIIQNNGSNQFTVAFRIDQHHNQTQNPCTTAPPTNSNAFPTTDVSGLAASTANWLFGVNCGILGCPSNGGWSTFANLISLCRPTGDWVSRTTWSSVLNCTPGVGACCLPSGQCVTAQTPANCSSQGGTYRGDGSTCASPCPQPNGACCFTGGSCLSLSSADCTTAGGTWLGGGTTCAAGNTCPTGACCLPDGQCLTGVTSLQCTSQGGTFRGTGTNCSNPCPQPTGACCLSSGGCLTLTQSDCGVIPGTSWAGPLTSCATACTPPCYANCDGSTGQPRLTANDFQCFLNKFAASETYANCDGSTGQPSLTANDFQCFLNKFAAGCS
;
A
#
# COMPACT_ATOMS: atom_id res chain seq x y z
N MET A 1 -38.02 35.56 -92.07
CA MET A 1 -38.82 36.76 -92.37
C MET A 1 -40.31 36.43 -92.24
N VAL A 2 -40.89 36.53 -91.04
CA VAL A 2 -42.33 36.39 -90.73
C VAL A 2 -42.54 37.26 -89.46
N SER A 3 -43.35 38.33 -89.43
CA SER A 3 -44.82 38.36 -89.19
C SER A 3 -45.22 37.65 -87.88
N LEU A 4 -45.99 38.21 -86.93
CA LEU A 4 -46.96 39.33 -86.96
C LEU A 4 -46.92 40.21 -85.68
N ARG A 5 -47.63 41.35 -85.74
CA ARG A 5 -48.01 42.27 -84.65
C ARG A 5 -48.96 41.59 -83.64
N ASN A 6 -49.30 42.09 -82.44
CA ASN A 6 -49.11 43.40 -81.79
C ASN A 6 -49.03 43.15 -80.24
N GLU A 7 -49.10 44.07 -79.25
CA GLU A 7 -49.34 45.52 -79.17
C GLU A 7 -48.65 46.12 -77.90
N ARG A 8 -48.75 47.43 -77.67
CA ARG A 8 -48.49 48.13 -76.39
C ARG A 8 -49.31 49.41 -76.30
N ASN A 9 -49.80 49.75 -75.10
CA ASN A 9 -50.02 51.09 -74.52
C ASN A 9 -50.76 50.91 -73.17
N ARG A 10 -50.63 51.71 -72.10
CA ARG A 10 -49.78 52.83 -71.62
C ARG A 10 -50.14 52.94 -70.11
N LYS A 11 -49.30 53.27 -69.13
CA LYS A 11 -48.58 54.54 -68.87
C LYS A 11 -47.55 54.33 -67.74
N LEU A 12 -46.50 55.17 -67.70
CA LEU A 12 -45.65 55.40 -66.52
C LEU A 12 -46.37 56.28 -65.48
N VAL A 13 -45.99 56.21 -64.20
CA VAL A 13 -45.39 57.31 -63.39
C VAL A 13 -44.62 56.69 -62.20
N GLY A 14 -43.37 57.14 -61.98
CA GLY A 14 -42.63 57.24 -60.70
C GLY A 14 -42.50 56.03 -59.73
N GLY A 15 -41.37 55.76 -59.08
CA GLY A 15 -40.09 56.49 -59.07
C GLY A 15 -39.51 56.63 -57.67
N ALA A 16 -38.88 55.58 -57.13
CA ALA A 16 -37.97 55.64 -55.97
C ALA A 16 -37.12 54.38 -55.91
N ALA A 17 -35.83 54.48 -56.25
CA ALA A 17 -34.86 53.43 -55.96
C ALA A 17 -34.30 53.67 -54.56
N VAL A 18 -34.52 52.74 -53.62
CA VAL A 18 -33.91 52.79 -52.29
C VAL A 18 -32.87 51.69 -52.17
N LEU A 19 -31.66 52.12 -51.81
CA LEU A 19 -30.47 51.31 -51.63
C LEU A 19 -30.63 50.40 -50.39
N LEU A 20 -30.72 49.07 -50.61
CA LEU A 20 -30.70 48.11 -49.50
C LEU A 20 -29.28 47.90 -48.99
N ILE A 21 -28.94 48.65 -47.93
CA ILE A 21 -27.72 48.43 -47.15
C ILE A 21 -27.87 47.12 -46.36
N ALA A 22 -26.93 46.19 -46.56
CA ALA A 22 -26.86 44.98 -45.76
C ALA A 22 -26.38 45.33 -44.33
N VAL A 23 -27.26 45.20 -43.35
CA VAL A 23 -26.90 45.24 -41.92
C VAL A 23 -26.98 43.82 -41.38
N ALA A 24 -25.88 43.34 -40.80
CA ALA A 24 -25.83 42.04 -40.14
C ALA A 24 -26.74 42.06 -38.89
N GLY A 25 -27.88 41.38 -38.97
CA GLY A 25 -28.80 41.21 -37.85
C GLY A 25 -28.33 40.12 -36.89
N THR A 26 -28.15 40.48 -35.63
CA THR A 26 -27.90 39.54 -34.53
C THR A 26 -29.05 38.53 -34.39
N ALA A 27 -28.73 37.30 -33.98
CA ALA A 27 -29.71 36.23 -33.84
C ALA A 27 -30.76 36.57 -32.75
N ALA A 28 -31.93 37.02 -33.19
CA ALA A 28 -33.04 37.35 -32.30
C ALA A 28 -33.87 36.09 -31.98
N SER A 29 -33.84 35.71 -30.70
CA SER A 29 -34.87 34.98 -29.94
C SER A 29 -36.00 34.34 -30.77
N ALA A 30 -35.85 33.04 -31.07
CA ALA A 30 -37.00 32.20 -31.38
C ALA A 30 -37.78 31.95 -30.08
N GLN A 31 -38.86 32.71 -29.88
CA GLN A 31 -39.81 32.47 -28.79
C GLN A 31 -40.29 31.00 -28.80
N PRO A 32 -40.23 30.27 -27.67
CA PRO A 32 -40.77 28.92 -27.61
C PRO A 32 -42.29 29.00 -27.75
N LYS A 33 -42.78 28.44 -28.85
CA LYS A 33 -44.21 28.15 -29.07
C LYS A 33 -44.69 27.29 -27.90
N ASP A 34 -45.85 27.64 -27.34
CA ASP A 34 -46.51 26.87 -26.27
C ASP A 34 -46.60 25.38 -26.66
N ARG A 35 -45.74 24.54 -26.03
CA ARG A 35 -45.62 23.11 -26.27
C ARG A 35 -46.39 22.31 -25.20
N SER A 36 -47.64 22.67 -24.99
CA SER A 36 -48.60 21.78 -24.33
C SER A 36 -48.98 20.60 -25.26
N SER A 37 -48.02 19.70 -25.53
CA SER A 37 -48.25 18.41 -26.19
C SER A 37 -48.05 17.27 -25.20
N SER A 38 -49.16 16.77 -24.65
CA SER A 38 -49.24 15.81 -23.54
C SER A 38 -48.81 14.38 -23.92
N VAL A 39 -47.53 14.19 -24.26
CA VAL A 39 -46.95 12.88 -24.51
C VAL A 39 -45.82 12.64 -23.50
N ARG A 40 -45.88 11.53 -22.77
CA ARG A 40 -44.86 10.98 -21.81
C ARG A 40 -43.47 10.72 -22.44
N ARG A 41 -43.21 11.23 -23.64
CA ARG A 41 -42.10 10.88 -24.53
C ARG A 41 -41.56 12.16 -25.17
N GLU A 42 -41.43 13.21 -24.36
CA GLU A 42 -40.83 14.46 -24.81
C GLU A 42 -39.30 14.32 -24.75
N ALA A 43 -38.67 14.25 -25.92
CA ALA A 43 -37.22 14.30 -26.09
C ALA A 43 -36.85 15.71 -26.57
N ILE A 44 -35.99 16.41 -25.82
CA ILE A 44 -35.69 17.83 -26.07
C ILE A 44 -34.19 17.99 -26.31
N PRO A 45 -33.77 18.38 -27.52
CA PRO A 45 -32.39 18.77 -27.77
C PRO A 45 -32.03 20.01 -26.93
N ILE A 46 -30.97 19.91 -26.15
CA ILE A 46 -30.40 21.01 -25.37
C ILE A 46 -28.91 21.17 -25.70
N ALA A 47 -28.41 22.39 -25.56
CA ALA A 47 -26.98 22.70 -25.57
C ALA A 47 -26.62 23.28 -24.20
N LEU A 48 -25.47 22.86 -23.66
CA LEU A 48 -24.95 23.32 -22.38
C LEU A 48 -23.53 23.84 -22.61
N ASP A 49 -23.32 25.14 -22.39
CA ASP A 49 -21.98 25.77 -22.49
C ASP A 49 -20.99 25.15 -21.49
N ARG A 50 -21.51 24.72 -20.34
CA ARG A 50 -20.81 23.88 -19.37
C ARG A 50 -21.77 22.96 -18.63
N VAL A 51 -21.25 21.89 -18.05
CA VAL A 51 -21.94 21.05 -17.06
C VAL A 51 -21.30 21.32 -15.70
N ASP A 52 -22.10 21.76 -14.73
CA ASP A 52 -21.65 21.93 -13.34
C ASP A 52 -21.50 20.56 -12.66
N HIS A 53 -20.78 20.45 -11.54
CA HIS A 53 -20.57 19.17 -10.85
C HIS A 53 -21.23 19.13 -9.47
N LEU A 54 -21.85 18.00 -9.16
CA LEU A 54 -22.26 17.63 -7.81
C LEU A 54 -21.39 16.46 -7.34
N TYR A 55 -20.29 16.77 -6.65
CA TYR A 55 -19.39 15.76 -6.10
C TYR A 55 -19.90 15.26 -4.74
N VAL A 56 -20.20 13.96 -4.66
CA VAL A 56 -20.82 13.32 -3.50
C VAL A 56 -20.23 11.94 -3.25
N SER A 57 -20.40 11.45 -2.03
CA SER A 57 -19.95 10.13 -1.57
C SER A 57 -21.00 9.50 -0.66
N PRO A 58 -20.89 8.21 -0.27
CA PRO A 58 -21.74 7.62 0.77
C PRO A 58 -21.81 8.41 2.08
N ARG A 59 -20.84 9.28 2.35
CA ARG A 59 -20.73 10.13 3.55
C ARG A 59 -21.12 11.59 3.30
N GLY A 60 -21.62 11.91 2.11
CA GLY A 60 -22.11 13.24 1.72
C GLY A 60 -21.19 14.02 0.78
N PRO A 61 -21.35 15.36 0.69
CA PRO A 61 -20.65 16.21 -0.27
C PRO A 61 -19.14 16.20 -0.09
N VAL A 62 -18.41 16.28 -1.19
CA VAL A 62 -16.94 16.35 -1.22
C VAL A 62 -16.47 17.47 -2.15
N SER A 63 -15.24 17.97 -1.99
CA SER A 63 -14.72 19.11 -2.77
C SER A 63 -14.34 18.76 -4.21
N GLY A 64 -14.29 17.48 -4.55
CA GLY A 64 -13.92 16.93 -5.85
C GLY A 64 -14.10 15.41 -5.83
N PRO A 65 -13.97 14.72 -6.99
CA PRO A 65 -14.06 13.28 -7.03
C PRO A 65 -12.91 12.64 -6.26
N PHE A 66 -13.12 11.46 -5.68
CA PHE A 66 -12.04 10.71 -5.05
C PHE A 66 -11.12 10.06 -6.09
N THR A 67 -10.33 10.90 -6.76
CA THR A 67 -9.13 10.46 -7.48
C THR A 67 -8.10 10.06 -6.44
N GLY A 68 -8.17 8.81 -5.97
CA GLY A 68 -7.20 8.24 -5.04
C GLY A 68 -5.76 8.50 -5.51
N SER A 69 -4.84 8.69 -4.57
CA SER A 69 -3.51 9.25 -4.84
C SER A 69 -2.80 8.62 -6.06
N VAL A 70 -2.54 9.48 -7.04
CA VAL A 70 -1.85 9.24 -8.33
C VAL A 70 -2.68 8.45 -9.35
N GLY A 71 -2.70 8.93 -10.61
CA GLY A 71 -3.44 8.31 -11.72
C GLY A 71 -2.93 6.91 -12.07
N ARG A 72 -3.63 5.88 -11.60
CA ARG A 72 -3.16 4.49 -11.59
C ARG A 72 -3.91 3.59 -12.56
N SER A 73 -3.13 2.81 -13.31
CA SER A 73 -3.48 2.01 -14.48
C SER A 73 -4.35 0.77 -14.23
N CYS A 74 -5.13 0.73 -13.14
CA CYS A 74 -6.09 -0.35 -12.83
C CYS A 74 -7.56 0.11 -12.84
N ASN A 75 -7.81 1.43 -12.91
CA ASN A 75 -9.16 1.97 -13.03
C ASN A 75 -9.65 1.81 -14.47
N ILE A 76 -10.66 0.95 -14.65
CA ILE A 76 -11.41 0.85 -15.90
C ILE A 76 -12.55 1.85 -15.83
N ILE A 77 -12.53 2.83 -16.74
CA ILE A 77 -13.67 3.72 -17.00
C ILE A 77 -14.42 3.14 -18.18
N ALA A 78 -15.71 2.86 -18.04
CA ALA A 78 -16.57 2.51 -19.16
C ALA A 78 -17.81 3.42 -19.21
N THR A 79 -18.28 3.60 -20.43
CA THR A 79 -19.46 4.38 -20.80
C THR A 79 -20.04 3.77 -22.07
N HIS A 80 -21.33 4.02 -22.29
CA HIS A 80 -22.01 3.68 -23.55
C HIS A 80 -22.24 4.89 -24.45
N THR A 81 -21.88 6.09 -23.99
CA THR A 81 -22.08 7.36 -24.69
C THR A 81 -20.76 7.95 -25.20
N ASP A 82 -20.82 8.72 -26.28
CA ASP A 82 -19.72 9.58 -26.74
C ASP A 82 -19.88 11.05 -26.30
N ALA A 83 -20.94 11.37 -25.53
CA ALA A 83 -21.17 12.73 -25.05
C ALA A 83 -20.06 13.21 -24.10
N SER A 84 -19.76 14.51 -24.21
CA SER A 84 -18.88 15.22 -23.28
C SER A 84 -19.48 15.28 -21.88
N PHE A 85 -18.62 15.22 -20.86
CA PHE A 85 -19.01 15.37 -19.45
C PHE A 85 -18.76 16.78 -18.88
N THR A 86 -18.36 17.74 -19.73
CA THR A 86 -18.02 19.12 -19.33
C THR A 86 -18.88 20.19 -19.98
N GLY A 87 -19.69 19.86 -21.00
CA GLY A 87 -20.44 20.79 -21.85
C GLY A 87 -20.56 20.24 -23.28
N GLY A 88 -21.64 20.56 -23.99
CA GLY A 88 -21.93 19.98 -25.31
C GLY A 88 -23.42 19.95 -25.67
N SER A 89 -23.80 19.06 -26.58
CA SER A 89 -25.19 18.83 -27.01
C SER A 89 -25.72 17.52 -26.44
N TYR A 90 -26.95 17.55 -25.94
CA TYR A 90 -27.61 16.43 -25.26
C TYR A 90 -29.08 16.35 -25.66
N THR A 91 -29.70 15.17 -25.51
CA THR A 91 -31.15 15.00 -25.62
C THR A 91 -31.73 14.75 -24.22
N LEU A 92 -32.47 15.74 -23.71
CA LEU A 92 -33.15 15.67 -22.41
C LEU A 92 -34.38 14.76 -22.51
N GLN A 93 -34.50 13.78 -21.63
CA GLN A 93 -35.63 12.85 -21.57
C GLN A 93 -36.75 13.41 -20.68
N ALA A 94 -37.36 14.52 -21.09
CA ALA A 94 -38.36 15.27 -20.31
C ALA A 94 -39.68 14.51 -20.03
N GLY A 95 -39.90 13.36 -20.67
CA GLY A 95 -40.98 12.42 -20.33
C GLY A 95 -40.75 11.56 -19.08
N PHE A 96 -39.52 11.53 -18.54
CA PHE A 96 -39.09 10.59 -17.50
C PHE A 96 -39.68 10.93 -16.12
N ALA A 97 -40.44 10.01 -15.53
CA ALA A 97 -41.25 10.24 -14.34
C ALA A 97 -40.56 9.88 -13.01
N GLN A 98 -41.19 10.29 -11.89
CA GLN A 98 -40.85 9.76 -10.57
C GLN A 98 -40.94 8.23 -10.55
N SER A 99 -40.01 7.60 -9.82
CA SER A 99 -39.79 6.16 -9.72
C SER A 99 -39.34 5.45 -11.01
N GLU A 100 -39.15 6.15 -12.14
CA GLU A 100 -38.47 5.58 -13.30
C GLU A 100 -36.94 5.55 -13.09
N MET A 101 -36.28 4.60 -13.75
CA MET A 101 -34.82 4.40 -13.62
C MET A 101 -34.13 4.28 -14.99
N ALA A 102 -33.02 5.00 -15.14
CA ALA A 102 -32.10 4.92 -16.26
C ALA A 102 -30.97 3.96 -15.87
N GLY A 103 -30.93 2.77 -16.48
CA GLY A 103 -29.97 1.70 -16.15
C GLY A 103 -28.94 1.46 -17.24
N MET A 104 -27.70 1.15 -16.86
CA MET A 104 -26.59 0.83 -17.77
C MET A 104 -25.87 -0.42 -17.27
N THR A 105 -25.87 -1.48 -18.07
CA THR A 105 -25.15 -2.73 -17.79
C THR A 105 -23.77 -2.69 -18.42
N TYR A 106 -22.75 -3.12 -17.68
CA TYR A 106 -21.38 -3.27 -18.15
C TYR A 106 -20.94 -4.72 -18.03
N THR A 107 -20.18 -5.21 -19.02
CA THR A 107 -19.56 -6.54 -19.00
C THR A 107 -18.10 -6.41 -18.58
N VAL A 108 -17.68 -7.26 -17.65
CA VAL A 108 -16.34 -7.25 -17.04
C VAL A 108 -15.69 -8.63 -17.23
N PRO A 109 -14.42 -8.71 -17.70
CA PRO A 109 -13.72 -9.99 -17.85
C PRO A 109 -13.79 -10.86 -16.59
N ALA A 110 -14.05 -12.16 -16.75
CA ALA A 110 -14.25 -13.08 -15.63
C ALA A 110 -13.09 -13.07 -14.61
N SER A 111 -11.87 -12.82 -15.08
CA SER A 111 -10.65 -12.71 -14.27
C SER A 111 -10.57 -11.47 -13.38
N GLU A 112 -11.32 -10.40 -13.68
CA GLU A 112 -11.29 -9.14 -12.91
C GLU A 112 -12.16 -9.15 -11.66
N TRP A 113 -13.03 -10.16 -11.50
CA TRP A 113 -13.96 -10.23 -10.38
C TRP A 113 -13.33 -10.75 -9.08
N PRO A 114 -13.83 -10.33 -7.90
CA PRO A 114 -14.82 -9.27 -7.70
C PRO A 114 -14.30 -7.88 -8.06
N ILE A 115 -15.22 -6.97 -8.40
CA ILE A 115 -14.88 -5.57 -8.70
C ILE A 115 -15.24 -4.64 -7.55
N LYS A 116 -14.53 -3.53 -7.47
CA LYS A 116 -14.81 -2.42 -6.56
C LYS A 116 -15.23 -1.22 -7.40
N ILE A 117 -16.42 -0.68 -7.14
CA ILE A 117 -16.86 0.57 -7.77
C ILE A 117 -16.11 1.72 -7.11
N ASN A 118 -15.45 2.55 -7.91
CA ASN A 118 -14.71 3.72 -7.43
C ASN A 118 -15.51 5.01 -7.63
N MET A 119 -16.20 5.14 -8.77
CA MET A 119 -16.98 6.33 -9.11
C MET A 119 -18.07 6.02 -10.13
N THR A 120 -19.22 6.67 -10.02
CA THR A 120 -20.25 6.77 -11.07
C THR A 120 -20.53 8.23 -11.36
N GLU A 121 -20.68 8.57 -12.64
CA GLU A 121 -21.06 9.90 -13.11
C GLU A 121 -22.32 9.80 -13.97
N PHE A 122 -23.29 10.70 -13.77
CA PHE A 122 -24.55 10.73 -14.50
C PHE A 122 -25.03 12.16 -14.73
N ILE A 123 -25.43 12.52 -15.96
CA ILE A 123 -25.82 13.89 -16.30
C ILE A 123 -27.34 14.09 -16.30
N VAL A 124 -27.77 15.05 -15.46
CA VAL A 124 -29.16 15.51 -15.31
C VAL A 124 -29.20 16.98 -15.68
N ALA A 125 -30.23 17.41 -16.42
CA ALA A 125 -30.34 18.79 -16.88
C ALA A 125 -31.77 19.34 -16.85
N THR A 126 -31.89 20.67 -16.93
CA THR A 126 -33.14 21.40 -17.14
C THR A 126 -33.20 21.96 -18.56
N SER A 127 -34.40 22.27 -19.06
CA SER A 127 -34.60 22.97 -20.33
C SER A 127 -35.54 24.15 -20.15
N ALA A 128 -35.00 25.36 -20.28
CA ALA A 128 -35.77 26.62 -20.20
C ALA A 128 -36.70 26.71 -18.97
N THR A 129 -36.26 26.22 -17.81
CA THR A 129 -37.07 26.28 -16.59
C THR A 129 -37.25 27.73 -16.13
N ASN A 130 -38.41 28.07 -15.60
CA ASN A 130 -38.72 29.42 -15.10
C ASN A 130 -38.50 29.57 -13.58
N GLN A 131 -38.11 28.50 -12.91
CA GLN A 131 -37.91 28.42 -11.46
C GLN A 131 -36.75 27.45 -11.12
N THR A 132 -36.20 27.59 -9.92
CA THR A 132 -35.25 26.63 -9.35
C THR A 132 -35.94 25.27 -9.17
N THR A 133 -35.30 24.20 -9.61
CA THR A 133 -35.82 22.83 -9.52
C THR A 133 -35.05 22.04 -8.46
N THR A 134 -35.75 21.28 -7.62
CA THR A 134 -35.16 20.35 -6.64
C THR A 134 -35.56 18.92 -6.99
N THR A 135 -34.60 18.08 -7.39
CA THR A 135 -34.84 16.68 -7.75
C THR A 135 -34.18 15.76 -6.72
N LYS A 136 -34.98 14.90 -6.09
CA LYS A 136 -34.49 13.79 -5.26
C LYS A 136 -34.15 12.59 -6.13
N TRP A 137 -32.99 11.98 -5.89
CA TRP A 137 -32.39 10.99 -6.76
C TRP A 137 -31.76 9.84 -5.99
N SER A 138 -31.64 8.67 -6.63
CA SER A 138 -30.93 7.52 -6.08
C SER A 138 -29.96 6.91 -7.10
N MET A 139 -28.79 6.49 -6.60
CA MET A 139 -27.89 5.56 -7.28
C MET A 139 -28.17 4.14 -6.81
N LEU A 140 -28.41 3.22 -7.76
CA LEU A 140 -28.62 1.80 -7.49
C LEU A 140 -27.56 0.97 -8.20
N TYR A 141 -27.05 -0.06 -7.52
CA TYR A 141 -25.99 -0.93 -8.03
C TYR A 141 -26.45 -2.38 -7.96
N TYR A 142 -26.41 -3.08 -9.10
CA TYR A 142 -26.84 -4.46 -9.25
C TYR A 142 -25.68 -5.37 -9.66
N GLN A 143 -25.63 -6.54 -9.04
CA GLN A 143 -24.85 -7.69 -9.51
C GLN A 143 -25.60 -8.35 -10.68
N GLY A 144 -25.05 -8.32 -11.90
CA GLY A 144 -25.72 -8.75 -13.13
C GLY A 144 -26.60 -7.68 -13.79
N THR A 145 -27.45 -8.11 -14.72
CA THR A 145 -28.53 -7.30 -15.33
C THR A 145 -29.61 -6.94 -14.29
N PRO A 146 -30.40 -5.87 -14.45
CA PRO A 146 -31.35 -5.46 -13.43
C PRO A 146 -32.63 -6.34 -13.35
N THR A 147 -32.85 -7.25 -14.31
CA THR A 147 -33.96 -8.23 -14.28
C THR A 147 -33.60 -9.55 -13.61
N ASN A 148 -32.37 -10.04 -13.84
CA ASN A 148 -31.93 -11.38 -13.42
C ASN A 148 -30.87 -11.33 -12.31
N GLY A 149 -30.46 -10.12 -11.93
CA GLY A 149 -29.42 -9.85 -10.95
C GLY A 149 -29.96 -9.51 -9.56
N THR A 150 -29.05 -9.19 -8.66
CA THR A 150 -29.36 -8.83 -7.27
C THR A 150 -28.99 -7.38 -7.02
N LEU A 151 -29.87 -6.61 -6.38
CA LEU A 151 -29.55 -5.25 -5.92
C LEU A 151 -28.53 -5.35 -4.76
N VAL A 152 -27.36 -4.75 -4.95
CA VAL A 152 -26.24 -4.76 -3.98
C VAL A 152 -26.28 -3.54 -3.07
N ALA A 153 -26.53 -2.35 -3.64
CA ALA A 153 -26.57 -1.10 -2.89
C ALA A 153 -27.58 -0.11 -3.47
N THR A 154 -28.07 0.79 -2.62
CA THR A 154 -28.87 1.96 -3.01
C THR A 154 -28.45 3.13 -2.14
N TYR A 155 -28.14 4.25 -2.77
CA TYR A 155 -27.81 5.51 -2.09
C TYR A 155 -28.80 6.56 -2.58
N SER A 156 -29.62 7.10 -1.67
CA SER A 156 -30.69 8.05 -1.97
C SER A 156 -30.36 9.42 -1.40
N SER A 157 -30.67 10.49 -2.14
CA SER A 157 -30.58 11.86 -1.64
C SER A 157 -31.67 12.13 -0.59
N ASP A 158 -31.27 12.66 0.56
CA ASP A 158 -32.11 12.90 1.73
C ASP A 158 -31.95 14.33 2.30
N ASP A 159 -31.07 15.16 1.74
CA ASP A 159 -30.64 16.48 2.25
C ASP A 159 -30.04 16.45 3.67
N VAL A 160 -29.70 15.26 4.20
CA VAL A 160 -29.00 15.07 5.49
C VAL A 160 -27.57 14.61 5.25
N ILE A 161 -27.40 13.57 4.45
CA ILE A 161 -26.11 13.06 3.98
C ILE A 161 -25.94 13.41 2.52
N LEU A 162 -26.89 13.01 1.67
CA LEU A 162 -26.79 13.17 0.22
C LEU A 162 -27.70 14.31 -0.26
N PRO A 163 -27.14 15.39 -0.82
CA PRO A 163 -27.93 16.54 -1.26
C PRO A 163 -28.81 16.20 -2.46
N HIS A 164 -30.00 16.79 -2.49
CA HIS A 164 -30.85 16.82 -3.68
C HIS A 164 -30.15 17.59 -4.82
N ILE A 165 -30.50 17.27 -6.06
CA ILE A 165 -30.06 18.07 -7.22
C ILE A 165 -30.85 19.38 -7.22
N VAL A 166 -30.16 20.50 -7.07
CA VAL A 166 -30.76 21.84 -7.16
C VAL A 166 -30.19 22.56 -8.38
N LEU A 167 -31.04 22.87 -9.36
CA LEU A 167 -30.66 23.58 -10.57
C LEU A 167 -31.42 24.91 -10.67
N PRO A 168 -30.77 26.03 -11.05
CA PRO A 168 -31.42 27.33 -11.16
C PRO A 168 -32.37 27.40 -12.38
N PRO A 169 -33.16 28.48 -12.52
CA PRO A 169 -33.92 28.75 -13.74
C PRO A 169 -33.02 28.74 -14.99
N GLY A 170 -33.55 28.25 -16.11
CA GLY A 170 -32.90 28.21 -17.42
C GLY A 170 -32.62 26.79 -17.92
N THR A 171 -31.67 26.69 -18.85
CA THR A 171 -31.15 25.42 -19.37
C THR A 171 -29.79 25.19 -18.72
N ASN A 172 -29.76 24.35 -17.69
CA ASN A 172 -28.60 24.09 -16.84
C ASN A 172 -28.37 22.58 -16.77
N GLY A 173 -27.13 22.12 -16.57
CA GLY A 173 -26.84 20.70 -16.40
C GLY A 173 -25.87 20.45 -15.25
N VAL A 174 -26.07 19.33 -14.57
CA VAL A 174 -25.18 18.84 -13.52
C VAL A 174 -24.74 17.41 -13.80
N ASN A 175 -23.44 17.16 -13.65
CA ASN A 175 -22.86 15.83 -13.56
C ASN A 175 -22.87 15.43 -12.07
N VAL A 176 -23.73 14.48 -11.72
CA VAL A 176 -23.75 13.86 -10.39
C VAL A 176 -22.61 12.87 -10.33
N THR A 177 -21.54 13.25 -9.64
CA THR A 177 -20.30 12.48 -9.53
C THR A 177 -20.24 11.81 -8.16
N PHE A 178 -20.73 10.57 -8.10
CA PHE A 178 -20.77 9.76 -6.89
C PHE A 178 -19.49 8.92 -6.74
N SER A 179 -18.63 9.29 -5.80
CA SER A 179 -17.33 8.64 -5.56
C SER A 179 -17.30 7.87 -4.24
N ILE A 180 -16.66 6.70 -4.21
CA ILE A 180 -16.37 5.95 -2.98
C ILE A 180 -15.01 6.40 -2.44
N ASP A 181 -14.94 6.82 -1.17
CA ASP A 181 -13.66 7.17 -0.52
C ASP A 181 -12.77 5.91 -0.45
N PRO A 182 -11.54 5.92 -1.01
CA PRO A 182 -10.61 4.80 -0.93
C PRO A 182 -10.24 4.36 0.49
N ASN A 183 -10.46 5.22 1.49
CA ASN A 183 -10.20 4.96 2.90
C ASN A 183 -11.46 4.53 3.68
N ASP A 184 -12.61 4.40 3.03
CA ASP A 184 -13.81 3.87 3.68
C ASP A 184 -13.63 2.37 3.99
N PRO A 185 -13.79 1.89 5.25
CA PRO A 185 -13.91 0.46 5.51
C PRO A 185 -15.05 -0.21 4.70
N GLU A 186 -16.10 0.53 4.36
CA GLU A 186 -17.29 0.02 3.65
C GLU A 186 -17.19 0.31 2.13
N GLN A 187 -16.21 -0.33 1.47
CA GLN A 187 -16.06 -0.25 0.01
C GLN A 187 -17.23 -0.92 -0.73
N LEU A 188 -17.70 -0.30 -1.82
CA LEU A 188 -18.72 -0.88 -2.70
C LEU A 188 -18.13 -1.98 -3.60
N ILE A 189 -18.15 -3.21 -3.11
CA ILE A 189 -17.67 -4.41 -3.81
C ILE A 189 -18.84 -5.18 -4.43
N ILE A 190 -18.76 -5.48 -5.73
CA ILE A 190 -19.73 -6.31 -6.44
C ILE A 190 -19.07 -7.66 -6.78
N GLN A 191 -19.71 -8.74 -6.33
CA GLN A 191 -19.29 -10.12 -6.59
C GLN A 191 -19.76 -10.58 -7.98
N ASN A 192 -19.11 -11.58 -8.58
CA ASN A 192 -19.62 -12.18 -9.82
C ASN A 192 -20.77 -13.17 -9.51
N ASN A 193 -21.87 -13.10 -10.25
CA ASN A 193 -22.95 -14.11 -10.22
C ASN A 193 -22.87 -15.12 -11.38
N GLY A 194 -21.76 -15.14 -12.13
CA GLY A 194 -21.58 -15.95 -13.33
C GLY A 194 -22.01 -15.27 -14.63
N SER A 195 -22.74 -14.14 -14.57
CA SER A 195 -23.11 -13.37 -15.77
C SER A 195 -21.98 -12.48 -16.32
N ASN A 196 -20.89 -12.31 -15.54
CA ASN A 196 -19.78 -11.39 -15.84
C ASN A 196 -20.25 -9.93 -16.06
N GLN A 197 -21.38 -9.54 -15.48
CA GLN A 197 -22.00 -8.22 -15.67
C GLN A 197 -22.34 -7.56 -14.33
N PHE A 198 -22.39 -6.23 -14.33
CA PHE A 198 -23.06 -5.43 -13.30
C PHE A 198 -23.89 -4.32 -13.96
N THR A 199 -24.85 -3.77 -13.24
CA THR A 199 -25.69 -2.66 -13.72
C THR A 199 -25.67 -1.54 -12.70
N VAL A 200 -25.50 -0.31 -13.17
CA VAL A 200 -25.75 0.90 -12.37
C VAL A 200 -27.04 1.55 -12.86
N ALA A 201 -27.80 2.17 -11.98
CA ALA A 201 -29.00 2.89 -12.35
C ALA A 201 -29.19 4.22 -11.59
N PHE A 202 -29.63 5.24 -12.33
CA PHE A 202 -30.12 6.51 -11.80
C PHE A 202 -31.64 6.45 -11.67
N ARG A 203 -32.19 6.69 -10.48
CA ARG A 203 -33.63 6.88 -10.25
C ARG A 203 -33.94 8.33 -9.91
N ILE A 204 -35.04 8.86 -10.46
CA ILE A 204 -35.69 10.05 -9.89
C ILE A 204 -36.65 9.55 -8.81
N ASP A 205 -36.33 9.77 -7.54
CA ASP A 205 -37.26 9.47 -6.44
C ASP A 205 -38.40 10.49 -6.42
N GLN A 206 -38.07 11.77 -6.52
CA GLN A 206 -39.03 12.85 -6.44
C GLN A 206 -38.61 14.04 -7.32
N HIS A 207 -39.36 14.25 -8.40
CA HIS A 207 -39.40 15.52 -9.15
C HIS A 207 -39.83 16.69 -8.27
N HIS A 208 -39.37 17.89 -8.62
CA HIS A 208 -39.74 19.14 -7.97
C HIS A 208 -41.25 19.41 -8.06
N ASN A 209 -41.83 19.20 -9.25
CA ASN A 209 -43.24 19.37 -9.53
C ASN A 209 -43.73 18.22 -10.41
N GLN A 210 -44.36 17.20 -9.82
CA GLN A 210 -44.81 16.03 -10.55
C GLN A 210 -46.28 16.14 -11.00
N THR A 211 -46.57 15.56 -12.16
CA THR A 211 -47.93 15.39 -12.68
C THR A 211 -48.74 14.37 -11.86
N GLN A 212 -50.06 14.55 -11.77
CA GLN A 212 -50.93 13.64 -11.00
C GLN A 212 -50.88 12.19 -11.51
N ASN A 213 -50.69 11.98 -12.81
CA ASN A 213 -50.55 10.64 -13.39
C ASN A 213 -49.50 10.65 -14.53
N PRO A 214 -48.29 10.10 -14.30
CA PRO A 214 -47.23 10.06 -15.30
C PRO A 214 -47.54 9.15 -16.50
N CYS A 215 -48.60 8.36 -16.46
CA CYS A 215 -49.01 7.53 -17.59
C CYS A 215 -49.81 8.30 -18.65
N THR A 216 -50.51 9.36 -18.27
CA THR A 216 -51.35 10.16 -19.18
C THR A 216 -50.76 11.52 -19.52
N THR A 217 -49.90 12.05 -18.64
CA THR A 217 -49.39 13.42 -18.74
C THR A 217 -47.91 13.40 -18.33
N ALA A 218 -47.02 13.99 -19.13
CA ALA A 218 -45.60 14.09 -18.77
C ALA A 218 -45.39 14.97 -17.52
N PRO A 219 -44.30 14.76 -16.76
CA PRO A 219 -43.87 15.74 -15.75
C PRO A 219 -43.57 17.09 -16.45
N PRO A 220 -43.97 18.25 -15.89
CA PRO A 220 -43.78 19.53 -16.58
C PRO A 220 -42.31 19.90 -16.78
N THR A 221 -41.90 19.97 -18.05
CA THR A 221 -40.52 20.25 -18.48
C THR A 221 -39.95 21.55 -17.91
N ASN A 222 -40.77 22.59 -17.82
CA ASN A 222 -40.37 23.93 -17.36
C ASN A 222 -40.16 24.06 -15.84
N SER A 223 -40.36 22.98 -15.06
CA SER A 223 -40.21 23.00 -13.59
C SER A 223 -39.48 21.78 -13.03
N ASN A 224 -38.84 20.96 -13.87
CA ASN A 224 -38.12 19.75 -13.45
C ASN A 224 -36.79 19.57 -14.20
N ALA A 225 -35.93 18.72 -13.62
CA ALA A 225 -34.68 18.28 -14.23
C ALA A 225 -34.74 16.77 -14.55
N PHE A 226 -34.16 16.36 -15.67
CA PHE A 226 -34.29 14.99 -16.20
C PHE A 226 -32.95 14.40 -16.67
N PRO A 227 -32.84 13.06 -16.71
CA PRO A 227 -31.76 12.34 -17.39
C PRO A 227 -31.55 12.79 -18.84
N THR A 228 -30.30 12.69 -19.29
CA THR A 228 -29.88 13.02 -20.65
C THR A 228 -29.38 11.79 -21.40
N THR A 229 -29.62 11.76 -22.71
CA THR A 229 -28.92 10.88 -23.66
C THR A 229 -28.05 11.70 -24.58
N ASP A 230 -27.11 11.08 -25.30
CA ASP A 230 -26.39 11.73 -26.38
C ASP A 230 -27.28 12.07 -27.60
N VAL A 231 -26.62 12.60 -28.63
CA VAL A 231 -27.17 13.04 -29.91
C VAL A 231 -26.59 12.29 -31.10
N SER A 232 -25.59 11.43 -30.88
CA SER A 232 -24.86 10.65 -31.88
C SER A 232 -25.65 9.43 -32.37
N GLY A 233 -26.53 8.89 -31.53
CA GLY A 233 -27.48 7.83 -31.87
C GLY A 233 -27.26 6.57 -31.04
N LEU A 234 -28.30 5.75 -30.93
CA LEU A 234 -28.31 4.61 -30.02
C LEU A 234 -27.40 3.45 -30.49
N ALA A 235 -26.20 3.35 -29.91
CA ALA A 235 -25.22 2.30 -30.12
C ALA A 235 -25.41 1.12 -29.14
N ALA A 236 -25.60 1.37 -27.83
CA ALA A 236 -25.63 0.34 -26.79
C ALA A 236 -27.05 -0.12 -26.42
N SER A 237 -27.93 -0.28 -27.41
CA SER A 237 -29.36 -0.57 -27.21
C SER A 237 -29.69 -1.80 -26.34
N THR A 238 -28.79 -2.79 -26.25
CA THR A 238 -28.95 -3.99 -25.39
C THR A 238 -28.40 -3.82 -23.98
N ALA A 239 -27.61 -2.78 -23.72
CA ALA A 239 -26.96 -2.49 -22.45
C ALA A 239 -27.54 -1.27 -21.73
N ASN A 240 -28.25 -0.39 -22.45
CA ASN A 240 -29.08 0.67 -21.88
C ASN A 240 -30.50 0.16 -21.57
N TRP A 241 -30.97 0.51 -20.38
CA TRP A 241 -32.23 0.04 -19.79
C TRP A 241 -33.10 1.20 -19.32
N LEU A 242 -34.41 0.98 -19.37
CA LEU A 242 -35.42 1.78 -18.71
C LEU A 242 -36.19 0.92 -17.72
N PHE A 243 -36.29 1.35 -16.47
CA PHE A 243 -37.36 0.93 -15.57
C PHE A 243 -38.53 1.89 -15.75
N GLY A 244 -39.62 1.40 -16.35
CA GLY A 244 -40.83 2.19 -16.51
C GLY A 244 -41.80 1.99 -15.37
N VAL A 245 -42.49 3.06 -14.95
CA VAL A 245 -43.68 2.92 -14.09
C VAL A 245 -44.79 2.19 -14.85
N ASN A 246 -45.56 1.35 -14.14
CA ASN A 246 -46.60 0.53 -14.74
C ASN A 246 -47.77 1.38 -15.24
N CYS A 247 -47.82 1.57 -16.57
CA CYS A 247 -48.90 2.26 -17.29
C CYS A 247 -49.77 1.28 -18.10
N GLY A 248 -49.88 0.03 -17.64
CA GLY A 248 -50.55 -1.05 -18.36
C GLY A 248 -49.88 -1.38 -19.70
N ILE A 249 -50.64 -2.00 -20.60
CA ILE A 249 -50.13 -2.54 -21.88
C ILE A 249 -49.56 -1.48 -22.83
N LEU A 250 -49.91 -0.20 -22.66
CA LEU A 250 -49.41 0.93 -23.45
C LEU A 250 -48.22 1.66 -22.82
N GLY A 251 -47.71 1.14 -21.70
CA GLY A 251 -46.54 1.68 -20.99
C GLY A 251 -45.21 1.51 -21.72
N CYS A 252 -44.18 2.16 -21.18
CA CYS A 252 -42.80 2.10 -21.65
C CYS A 252 -41.89 1.57 -20.52
N PRO A 253 -41.63 0.26 -20.38
CA PRO A 253 -42.19 -0.85 -21.16
C PRO A 253 -43.64 -1.21 -20.78
N SER A 254 -44.24 -2.12 -21.55
CA SER A 254 -45.59 -2.65 -21.30
C SER A 254 -45.70 -3.28 -19.90
N ASN A 255 -46.68 -2.83 -19.12
CA ASN A 255 -46.88 -3.14 -17.71
C ASN A 255 -45.75 -2.68 -16.75
N GLY A 256 -44.85 -1.81 -17.23
CA GLY A 256 -43.72 -1.28 -16.46
C GLY A 256 -42.63 -2.32 -16.16
N GLY A 257 -41.75 -1.97 -15.23
CA GLY A 257 -40.56 -2.78 -14.93
C GLY A 257 -39.38 -2.49 -15.86
N TRP A 258 -38.35 -3.32 -15.77
CA TRP A 258 -37.11 -3.19 -16.55
C TRP A 258 -37.25 -3.71 -17.99
N SER A 259 -36.80 -2.94 -18.96
CA SER A 259 -36.56 -3.39 -20.33
C SER A 259 -35.31 -2.73 -20.92
N THR A 260 -34.57 -3.45 -21.76
CA THR A 260 -33.51 -2.87 -22.59
C THR A 260 -34.11 -1.95 -23.65
N PHE A 261 -33.36 -0.97 -24.12
CA PHE A 261 -33.82 -0.10 -25.20
C PHE A 261 -34.08 -0.91 -26.50
N ALA A 262 -33.34 -1.99 -26.75
CA ALA A 262 -33.58 -2.92 -27.85
C ALA A 262 -34.96 -3.59 -27.79
N ASN A 263 -35.48 -3.84 -26.58
CA ASN A 263 -36.79 -4.46 -26.34
C ASN A 263 -37.92 -3.42 -26.14
N LEU A 264 -37.60 -2.13 -26.08
CA LEU A 264 -38.61 -1.07 -26.12
C LEU A 264 -39.16 -0.92 -27.54
N ILE A 265 -40.47 -0.76 -27.67
CA ILE A 265 -41.08 -0.31 -28.94
C ILE A 265 -40.45 1.02 -29.37
N SER A 266 -40.31 1.24 -30.67
CA SER A 266 -39.64 2.43 -31.23
C SER A 266 -40.16 3.77 -30.67
N LEU A 267 -41.46 3.85 -30.36
CA LEU A 267 -42.09 5.00 -29.74
C LEU A 267 -41.61 5.29 -28.30
N CYS A 268 -41.20 4.27 -27.54
CA CYS A 268 -40.69 4.39 -26.17
C CYS A 268 -39.17 4.51 -26.08
N ARG A 269 -38.45 4.20 -27.16
CA ARG A 269 -37.00 4.03 -27.16
C ARG A 269 -36.30 5.39 -27.34
N PRO A 270 -35.45 5.84 -26.40
CA PRO A 270 -34.62 7.02 -26.62
C PRO A 270 -33.73 6.86 -27.86
N THR A 271 -33.38 7.98 -28.48
CA THR A 271 -32.63 8.02 -29.74
C THR A 271 -31.12 7.87 -29.57
N GLY A 272 -30.60 8.07 -28.36
CA GLY A 272 -29.19 7.97 -27.99
C GLY A 272 -28.98 7.15 -26.71
N ASP A 273 -27.73 6.94 -26.32
CA ASP A 273 -27.34 6.20 -25.12
C ASP A 273 -27.36 7.09 -23.86
N TRP A 274 -27.57 6.51 -22.67
CA TRP A 274 -27.60 7.28 -21.41
C TRP A 274 -26.27 7.97 -21.13
N VAL A 275 -26.28 9.27 -20.80
CA VAL A 275 -25.05 10.03 -20.52
C VAL A 275 -24.58 9.76 -19.10
N SER A 276 -23.80 8.69 -19.00
CA SER A 276 -23.32 8.10 -17.77
C SER A 276 -22.02 7.36 -17.99
N ARG A 277 -21.19 7.29 -16.95
CA ARG A 277 -19.99 6.45 -16.96
C ARG A 277 -19.69 5.92 -15.56
N THR A 278 -19.13 4.72 -15.50
CA THR A 278 -18.72 4.10 -14.24
C THR A 278 -17.23 3.77 -14.29
N THR A 279 -16.55 4.05 -13.18
CA THR A 279 -15.15 3.70 -12.95
C THR A 279 -15.07 2.61 -11.88
N TRP A 280 -14.42 1.50 -12.19
CA TRP A 280 -14.17 0.40 -11.25
C TRP A 280 -12.73 -0.09 -11.31
N SER A 281 -12.36 -0.91 -10.34
CA SER A 281 -11.08 -1.63 -10.30
C SER A 281 -11.30 -3.07 -9.85
N SER A 282 -10.58 -4.02 -10.43
CA SER A 282 -10.55 -5.41 -9.94
C SER A 282 -10.01 -5.47 -8.50
N VAL A 283 -10.70 -6.16 -7.59
CA VAL A 283 -10.24 -6.37 -6.21
C VAL A 283 -9.02 -7.29 -6.15
N LEU A 284 -8.93 -8.26 -7.07
CA LEU A 284 -7.81 -9.21 -7.12
C LEU A 284 -6.62 -8.68 -7.92
N ASN A 285 -6.89 -8.03 -9.07
CA ASN A 285 -5.85 -7.66 -10.03
C ASN A 285 -5.40 -6.21 -9.91
N CYS A 286 -6.18 -5.31 -9.27
CA CYS A 286 -5.64 -4.02 -8.88
C CYS A 286 -4.76 -4.18 -7.63
N THR A 287 -3.51 -4.58 -7.86
CA THR A 287 -2.46 -4.35 -6.86
C THR A 287 -2.30 -2.83 -6.69
N PRO A 288 -2.43 -2.27 -5.47
CA PRO A 288 -2.69 -0.84 -5.27
C PRO A 288 -1.44 0.03 -5.50
N GLY A 289 -1.13 0.28 -6.78
CA GLY A 289 -0.03 1.12 -7.25
C GLY A 289 1.25 0.85 -6.46
N VAL A 290 1.71 -0.39 -6.59
CA VAL A 290 2.91 -0.86 -5.92
C VAL A 290 4.06 -1.01 -6.91
N GLY A 291 5.28 -0.87 -6.41
CA GLY A 291 6.50 -0.87 -7.23
C GLY A 291 7.73 -1.21 -6.40
N ALA A 292 8.89 -1.15 -7.03
CA ALA A 292 10.16 -1.31 -6.36
C ALA A 292 10.51 -0.05 -5.54
N CYS A 293 10.94 -0.28 -4.30
CA CYS A 293 11.54 0.73 -3.45
C CYS A 293 13.02 0.40 -3.24
N CYS A 294 13.91 1.37 -3.48
CA CYS A 294 15.32 1.25 -3.15
C CYS A 294 15.55 1.82 -1.74
N LEU A 295 15.87 0.95 -0.78
CA LEU A 295 16.20 1.35 0.58
C LEU A 295 17.63 1.92 0.65
N PRO A 296 17.96 2.78 1.63
CA PRO A 296 19.33 3.31 1.82
C PRO A 296 20.41 2.24 2.02
N SER A 297 20.02 1.03 2.42
CA SER A 297 20.89 -0.15 2.52
C SER A 297 21.35 -0.72 1.18
N GLY A 298 20.84 -0.23 0.05
CA GLY A 298 21.02 -0.83 -1.28
C GLY A 298 20.09 -2.03 -1.54
N GLN A 299 19.23 -2.39 -0.58
CA GLN A 299 18.21 -3.42 -0.76
C GLN A 299 17.07 -2.90 -1.65
N CYS A 300 16.68 -3.71 -2.64
CA CYS A 300 15.45 -3.49 -3.38
C CYS A 300 14.32 -4.31 -2.77
N VAL A 301 13.19 -3.68 -2.45
CA VAL A 301 11.97 -4.37 -2.02
C VAL A 301 10.84 -4.09 -3.00
N THR A 302 10.19 -5.16 -3.48
CA THR A 302 9.04 -5.07 -4.40
C THR A 302 7.75 -4.77 -3.67
N ALA A 303 6.69 -4.49 -4.44
CA ALA A 303 5.32 -4.36 -3.95
C ALA A 303 5.12 -3.30 -2.85
N GLN A 304 5.92 -2.21 -2.86
CA GLN A 304 5.74 -1.07 -1.96
C GLN A 304 4.86 0.02 -2.56
N THR A 305 4.09 0.71 -1.73
CA THR A 305 3.46 2.01 -2.08
C THR A 305 4.49 3.14 -1.94
N PRO A 306 4.27 4.31 -2.58
CA PRO A 306 5.14 5.49 -2.38
C PRO A 306 5.27 5.88 -0.90
N ALA A 307 4.16 5.86 -0.14
CA ALA A 307 4.16 6.21 1.28
C ALA A 307 4.97 5.22 2.13
N ASN A 308 4.81 3.91 1.90
CA ASN A 308 5.57 2.88 2.61
C ASN A 308 7.06 2.92 2.24
N CYS A 309 7.39 3.29 1.01
CA CYS A 309 8.78 3.46 0.59
C CYS A 309 9.43 4.65 1.31
N SER A 310 8.75 5.81 1.34
CA SER A 310 9.24 7.00 2.03
C SER A 310 9.34 6.81 3.56
N SER A 311 8.43 6.07 4.19
CA SER A 311 8.50 5.80 5.64
C SER A 311 9.66 4.87 6.03
N GLN A 312 10.16 4.06 5.08
CA GLN A 312 11.40 3.27 5.21
C GLN A 312 12.65 4.07 4.79
N GLY A 313 12.53 5.36 4.50
CA GLY A 313 13.62 6.21 4.00
C GLY A 313 14.09 5.87 2.58
N GLY A 314 13.32 5.06 1.85
CA GLY A 314 13.68 4.59 0.52
C GLY A 314 13.27 5.53 -0.61
N THR A 315 13.91 5.37 -1.77
CA THR A 315 13.56 6.06 -3.02
C THR A 315 12.63 5.17 -3.84
N TYR A 316 11.43 5.68 -4.15
CA TYR A 316 10.43 4.95 -4.92
C TYR A 316 10.74 4.98 -6.43
N ARG A 317 10.69 3.83 -7.10
CA ARG A 317 11.03 3.71 -8.53
C ARG A 317 9.84 3.85 -9.48
N GLY A 318 8.65 4.18 -8.96
CA GLY A 318 7.41 4.29 -9.73
C GLY A 318 6.58 3.00 -9.72
N ASP A 319 5.29 3.15 -10.01
CA ASP A 319 4.32 2.05 -10.01
C ASP A 319 4.69 1.00 -11.07
N GLY A 320 4.51 -0.29 -10.77
CA GLY A 320 4.82 -1.40 -11.69
C GLY A 320 6.32 -1.69 -11.89
N SER A 321 7.22 -0.88 -11.33
CA SER A 321 8.66 -1.13 -11.38
C SER A 321 9.05 -2.39 -10.59
N THR A 322 10.07 -3.11 -11.07
CA THR A 322 10.57 -4.35 -10.47
C THR A 322 12.01 -4.20 -9.96
N CYS A 323 12.46 -5.16 -9.14
CA CYS A 323 13.84 -5.23 -8.67
C CYS A 323 14.83 -5.87 -9.67
N ALA A 324 14.46 -5.95 -10.97
CA ALA A 324 15.33 -6.51 -12.01
C ALA A 324 16.58 -5.65 -12.30
N SER A 325 16.50 -4.34 -12.06
CA SER A 325 17.66 -3.44 -12.03
C SER A 325 18.12 -3.30 -10.56
N PRO A 326 19.38 -3.60 -10.21
CA PRO A 326 19.85 -3.46 -8.84
C PRO A 326 19.77 -2.01 -8.36
N CYS A 327 19.45 -1.81 -7.08
CA CYS A 327 19.47 -0.48 -6.47
C CYS A 327 20.91 0.04 -6.33
N PRO A 328 21.13 1.37 -6.34
CA PRO A 328 22.42 1.95 -6.04
C PRO A 328 22.96 1.41 -4.71
N GLN A 329 24.13 0.78 -4.74
CA GLN A 329 24.76 0.26 -3.53
C GLN A 329 25.40 1.42 -2.76
N PRO A 330 25.29 1.46 -1.42
CA PRO A 330 25.92 2.51 -0.63
C PRO A 330 27.44 2.37 -0.65
N ASN A 331 28.13 3.43 -1.10
CA ASN A 331 29.58 3.55 -1.00
C ASN A 331 30.06 3.69 0.45
N GLY A 332 31.38 3.58 0.63
CA GLY A 332 32.08 4.22 1.73
C GLY A 332 33.56 3.85 1.78
N ALA A 333 34.17 4.05 2.95
CA ALA A 333 35.58 3.82 3.27
C ALA A 333 36.12 2.41 2.90
N CYS A 334 36.68 2.29 1.70
CA CYS A 334 37.51 1.17 1.28
C CYS A 334 38.97 1.44 1.64
N CYS A 335 39.58 0.54 2.42
CA CYS A 335 40.90 0.74 3.03
C CYS A 335 41.99 -0.14 2.41
N PHE A 336 43.07 0.49 1.96
CA PHE A 336 44.19 -0.18 1.30
C PHE A 336 45.40 -0.37 2.21
N THR A 337 46.25 -1.33 1.85
CA THR A 337 47.56 -1.56 2.51
C THR A 337 48.41 -0.29 2.41
N GLY A 338 48.81 0.27 3.55
CA GLY A 338 49.47 1.59 3.63
C GLY A 338 48.58 2.71 4.20
N GLY A 339 47.30 2.46 4.45
CA GLY A 339 46.42 3.37 5.21
C GLY A 339 45.68 4.42 4.39
N SER A 340 45.79 4.38 3.06
CA SER A 340 44.96 5.17 2.14
C SER A 340 43.54 4.62 2.03
N CYS A 341 42.57 5.50 1.78
CA CYS A 341 41.15 5.18 1.74
C CYS A 341 40.45 5.84 0.54
N LEU A 342 39.52 5.13 -0.09
CA LEU A 342 38.63 5.66 -1.15
C LEU A 342 37.17 5.34 -0.84
N SER A 343 36.23 6.17 -1.32
CA SER A 343 34.79 5.92 -1.16
C SER A 343 34.25 5.04 -2.29
N LEU A 344 34.20 3.72 -2.10
CA LEU A 344 33.86 2.71 -3.12
C LEU A 344 32.67 1.85 -2.69
N SER A 345 32.04 1.12 -3.62
CA SER A 345 31.09 0.06 -3.28
C SER A 345 31.81 -1.17 -2.71
N SER A 346 31.07 -2.14 -2.15
CA SER A 346 31.68 -3.40 -1.64
C SER A 346 32.41 -4.18 -2.74
N ALA A 347 31.81 -4.26 -3.93
CA ALA A 347 32.35 -4.99 -5.06
C ALA A 347 33.61 -4.30 -5.61
N ASP A 348 33.55 -2.99 -5.82
CA ASP A 348 34.68 -2.20 -6.32
C ASP A 348 35.85 -2.21 -5.31
N CYS A 349 35.54 -2.12 -4.02
CA CYS A 349 36.55 -2.19 -2.96
C CYS A 349 37.30 -3.53 -2.95
N THR A 350 36.54 -4.64 -3.03
CA THR A 350 37.11 -5.99 -3.05
C THR A 350 37.91 -6.21 -4.33
N THR A 351 37.42 -5.73 -5.48
CA THR A 351 38.09 -5.80 -6.79
C THR A 351 39.39 -4.99 -6.79
N ALA A 352 39.42 -3.84 -6.10
CA ALA A 352 40.62 -3.02 -5.93
C ALA A 352 41.62 -3.59 -4.89
N GLY A 353 41.32 -4.72 -4.24
CA GLY A 353 42.17 -5.32 -3.20
C GLY A 353 42.12 -4.60 -1.84
N GLY A 354 41.12 -3.76 -1.61
CA GLY A 354 40.92 -3.05 -0.35
C GLY A 354 40.03 -3.82 0.65
N THR A 355 40.16 -3.48 1.93
CA THR A 355 39.29 -3.94 3.01
C THR A 355 38.08 -3.01 3.12
N TRP A 356 36.87 -3.56 2.96
CA TRP A 356 35.64 -2.79 3.01
C TRP A 356 35.13 -2.61 4.45
N LEU A 357 34.93 -1.38 4.91
CA LEU A 357 34.51 -1.06 6.29
C LEU A 357 33.00 -0.95 6.51
N GLY A 358 32.17 -1.01 5.46
CA GLY A 358 30.71 -1.08 5.53
C GLY A 358 29.99 0.18 5.06
N GLY A 359 28.80 0.01 4.46
CA GLY A 359 28.05 1.07 3.78
C GLY A 359 27.79 2.29 4.65
N GLY A 360 28.04 3.49 4.10
CA GLY A 360 27.88 4.76 4.82
C GLY A 360 29.08 5.17 5.69
N THR A 361 30.12 4.33 5.84
CA THR A 361 31.37 4.77 6.47
C THR A 361 32.12 5.75 5.57
N THR A 362 32.75 6.77 6.14
CA THR A 362 33.53 7.78 5.39
C THR A 362 35.02 7.63 5.66
N CYS A 363 35.86 7.90 4.65
CA CYS A 363 37.31 8.03 4.87
C CYS A 363 37.59 9.17 5.85
N ALA A 364 38.64 9.02 6.66
CA ALA A 364 39.11 10.09 7.53
C ALA A 364 39.81 11.19 6.71
N ALA A 365 40.04 12.33 7.36
CA ALA A 365 40.66 13.50 6.74
C ALA A 365 41.97 13.14 6.01
N GLY A 366 42.17 13.71 4.82
CA GLY A 366 43.33 13.39 3.97
C GLY A 366 43.23 12.05 3.24
N ASN A 367 42.02 11.50 3.05
CA ASN A 367 41.79 10.18 2.44
C ASN A 367 42.52 9.04 3.18
N THR A 368 42.51 9.12 4.51
CA THR A 368 43.12 8.12 5.39
C THR A 368 42.08 7.12 5.90
N CYS A 369 42.54 5.93 6.27
CA CYS A 369 41.68 4.91 6.85
C CYS A 369 41.10 5.36 8.21
N PRO A 370 39.76 5.34 8.38
CA PRO A 370 39.14 5.72 9.65
C PRO A 370 39.50 4.72 10.75
N THR A 371 39.80 5.25 11.92
CA THR A 371 40.25 4.49 13.09
C THR A 371 39.10 4.20 14.06
N GLY A 372 39.30 3.24 14.97
CA GLY A 372 38.35 2.88 16.02
C GLY A 372 39.02 2.16 17.17
N ALA A 373 38.22 1.49 18.01
CA ALA A 373 38.72 0.66 19.10
C ALA A 373 38.99 -0.78 18.64
N CYS A 374 39.94 -1.44 19.30
CA CYS A 374 40.32 -2.83 19.07
C CYS A 374 40.38 -3.57 20.39
N CYS A 375 39.71 -4.70 20.49
CA CYS A 375 39.82 -5.61 21.65
C CYS A 375 40.83 -6.71 21.36
N LEU A 376 41.90 -6.76 22.14
CA LEU A 376 42.88 -7.84 22.10
C LEU A 376 42.40 -9.05 22.93
N PRO A 377 42.90 -10.27 22.67
CA PRO A 377 42.50 -11.49 23.39
C PRO A 377 42.80 -11.51 24.90
N ASP A 378 43.72 -10.66 25.36
CA ASP A 378 44.06 -10.47 26.78
C ASP A 378 43.16 -9.46 27.50
N GLY A 379 42.12 -8.94 26.83
CA GLY A 379 41.20 -7.94 27.37
C GLY A 379 41.69 -6.50 27.26
N GLN A 380 42.88 -6.24 26.70
CA GLN A 380 43.31 -4.87 26.40
C GLN A 380 42.44 -4.24 25.32
N CYS A 381 42.22 -2.92 25.48
CA CYS A 381 41.50 -2.12 24.52
C CYS A 381 42.41 -1.02 23.96
N LEU A 382 42.71 -1.10 22.67
CA LEU A 382 43.45 -0.06 21.94
C LEU A 382 42.45 0.92 21.30
N THR A 383 42.79 2.21 21.28
CA THR A 383 42.02 3.25 20.55
C THR A 383 42.83 3.80 19.39
N GLY A 384 42.16 4.41 18.41
CA GLY A 384 42.84 5.11 17.32
C GLY A 384 43.58 4.20 16.34
N VAL A 385 43.25 2.91 16.28
CA VAL A 385 43.83 1.95 15.35
C VAL A 385 42.90 1.70 14.17
N THR A 386 43.46 1.36 13.01
CA THR A 386 42.68 0.87 11.85
C THR A 386 42.24 -0.58 12.05
N SER A 387 41.24 -1.04 11.29
CA SER A 387 40.79 -2.43 11.30
C SER A 387 41.93 -3.41 11.00
N LEU A 388 42.80 -3.07 10.04
CA LEU A 388 43.94 -3.89 9.62
C LEU A 388 45.06 -3.96 10.67
N GLN A 389 45.32 -2.85 11.38
CA GLN A 389 46.23 -2.86 12.55
C GLN A 389 45.66 -3.69 13.71
N CYS A 390 44.34 -3.70 13.87
CA CYS A 390 43.67 -4.50 14.90
C CYS A 390 43.78 -6.00 14.62
N THR A 391 43.43 -6.42 13.40
CA THR A 391 43.53 -7.84 13.01
C THR A 391 44.98 -8.32 12.94
N SER A 392 45.96 -7.47 12.58
CA SER A 392 47.39 -7.82 12.64
C SER A 392 47.90 -8.10 14.05
N GLN A 393 47.20 -7.63 15.08
CA GLN A 393 47.50 -7.90 16.50
C GLN A 393 46.65 -9.04 17.07
N GLY A 394 45.91 -9.77 16.24
CA GLY A 394 44.98 -10.82 16.67
C GLY A 394 43.73 -10.28 17.38
N GLY A 395 43.46 -8.98 17.30
CA GLY A 395 42.34 -8.32 17.95
C GLY A 395 41.07 -8.25 17.09
N THR A 396 39.94 -8.02 17.76
CA THR A 396 38.64 -7.78 17.13
C THR A 396 38.33 -6.28 17.06
N PHE A 397 38.14 -5.75 15.84
CA PHE A 397 37.86 -4.34 15.62
C PHE A 397 36.41 -4.01 15.97
N ARG A 398 36.20 -2.96 16.78
CA ARG A 398 34.89 -2.59 17.32
C ARG A 398 34.08 -1.66 16.40
N GLY A 399 34.66 -1.21 15.29
CA GLY A 399 34.04 -0.32 14.31
C GLY A 399 34.64 1.09 14.31
N THR A 400 34.48 1.82 13.21
CA THR A 400 35.02 3.18 13.03
C THR A 400 34.44 4.16 14.05
N GLY A 401 35.27 5.03 14.62
CA GLY A 401 34.86 6.04 15.60
C GLY A 401 34.56 5.50 17.01
N THR A 402 34.64 4.18 17.22
CA THR A 402 34.50 3.60 18.57
C THR A 402 35.71 3.88 19.45
N ASN A 403 35.49 3.88 20.76
CA ASN A 403 36.50 4.11 21.80
C ASN A 403 36.44 2.99 22.86
N CYS A 404 37.33 3.07 23.85
CA CYS A 404 37.42 2.11 24.95
C CYS A 404 36.56 2.47 26.17
N SER A 405 35.54 3.33 26.02
CA SER A 405 34.63 3.69 27.12
C SER A 405 33.71 2.53 27.53
N ASN A 406 33.48 1.57 26.62
CA ASN A 406 32.89 0.28 26.95
C ASN A 406 34.02 -0.78 26.97
N PRO A 407 34.40 -1.34 28.13
CA PRO A 407 35.57 -2.20 28.24
C PRO A 407 35.50 -3.42 27.32
N CYS A 408 36.67 -3.92 26.93
CA CYS A 408 36.75 -5.17 26.19
C CYS A 408 36.40 -6.36 27.09
N PRO A 409 35.82 -7.45 26.53
CA PRO A 409 35.60 -8.68 27.29
C PRO A 409 36.90 -9.11 27.98
N GLN A 410 36.84 -9.31 29.29
CA GLN A 410 38.01 -9.73 30.04
C GLN A 410 38.29 -11.22 29.80
N PRO A 411 39.56 -11.64 29.67
CA PRO A 411 39.89 -13.02 29.44
C PRO A 411 39.44 -13.88 30.63
N THR A 412 38.88 -15.04 30.31
CA THR A 412 38.62 -16.07 31.33
C THR A 412 39.87 -16.92 31.57
N GLY A 413 39.84 -17.69 32.66
CA GLY A 413 40.97 -18.48 33.13
C GLY A 413 40.55 -19.36 34.30
N ALA A 414 41.47 -20.18 34.81
CA ALA A 414 41.19 -21.15 35.83
C ALA A 414 41.09 -20.50 37.23
N CYS A 415 39.91 -20.65 37.83
CA CYS A 415 39.64 -20.34 39.23
C CYS A 415 39.62 -21.65 40.02
N CYS A 416 40.67 -21.88 40.82
CA CYS A 416 40.85 -23.11 41.58
C CYS A 416 40.12 -23.02 42.92
N LEU A 417 39.27 -24.00 43.24
CA LEU A 417 38.58 -24.07 44.53
C LEU A 417 39.43 -24.88 45.51
N SER A 418 39.51 -24.42 46.76
CA SER A 418 40.15 -25.17 47.87
C SER A 418 39.51 -26.53 48.15
N SER A 419 38.29 -26.78 47.67
CA SER A 419 37.61 -28.08 47.68
C SER A 419 38.04 -29.05 46.56
N GLY A 420 38.98 -28.66 45.69
CA GLY A 420 39.47 -29.46 44.56
C GLY A 420 38.71 -29.31 43.25
N GLY A 421 37.70 -28.43 43.20
CA GLY A 421 37.03 -28.05 41.94
C GLY A 421 37.79 -26.97 41.16
N CYS A 422 37.39 -26.74 39.91
CA CYS A 422 37.82 -25.58 39.14
C CYS A 422 36.69 -25.04 38.26
N LEU A 423 36.64 -23.71 38.09
CA LEU A 423 35.73 -23.00 37.20
C LEU A 423 36.52 -22.11 36.24
N THR A 424 36.04 -21.97 35.00
CA THR A 424 36.59 -21.00 34.04
C THR A 424 35.82 -19.70 34.13
N LEU A 425 36.37 -18.73 34.87
CA LEU A 425 35.73 -17.44 35.23
C LEU A 425 36.61 -16.27 34.76
N THR A 426 36.17 -15.01 34.96
CA THR A 426 37.08 -13.86 34.90
C THR A 426 37.84 -13.69 36.22
N GLN A 427 38.89 -12.87 36.25
CA GLN A 427 39.64 -12.59 37.48
C GLN A 427 38.74 -11.97 38.58
N SER A 428 37.83 -11.05 38.21
CA SER A 428 36.89 -10.44 39.15
C SER A 428 35.88 -11.44 39.70
N ASP A 429 35.35 -12.31 38.83
CA ASP A 429 34.35 -13.31 39.23
C ASP A 429 34.98 -14.43 40.07
N CYS A 430 36.26 -14.74 39.86
CA CYS A 430 37.00 -15.63 40.76
C CYS A 430 37.21 -14.99 42.14
N GLY A 431 37.64 -13.71 42.18
CA GLY A 431 37.97 -13.00 43.41
C GLY A 431 36.79 -12.79 44.38
N VAL A 432 35.54 -12.94 43.94
CA VAL A 432 34.35 -12.89 44.81
C VAL A 432 33.95 -14.23 45.43
N ILE A 433 34.57 -15.35 45.03
CA ILE A 433 34.26 -16.68 45.57
C ILE A 433 35.23 -17.01 46.72
N PRO A 434 34.75 -17.16 47.97
CA PRO A 434 35.61 -17.45 49.12
C PRO A 434 36.37 -18.77 48.95
N GLY A 435 37.64 -18.78 49.35
CA GLY A 435 38.48 -19.99 49.31
C GLY A 435 38.87 -20.44 47.90
N THR A 436 38.98 -19.51 46.96
CA THR A 436 39.50 -19.76 45.60
C THR A 436 40.84 -19.08 45.35
N SER A 437 41.56 -19.54 44.32
CA SER A 437 42.75 -18.87 43.78
C SER A 437 42.67 -18.75 42.25
N TRP A 438 43.06 -17.58 41.74
CA TRP A 438 43.11 -17.31 40.31
C TRP A 438 44.47 -17.69 39.73
N ALA A 439 44.49 -18.60 38.76
CA ALA A 439 45.75 -19.10 38.18
C ALA A 439 46.31 -18.20 37.05
N GLY A 440 45.54 -17.21 36.59
CA GLY A 440 45.93 -16.29 35.52
C GLY A 440 45.02 -16.33 34.29
N PRO A 441 45.04 -15.28 33.45
CA PRO A 441 44.24 -15.22 32.23
C PRO A 441 44.62 -16.34 31.26
N LEU A 442 43.64 -16.86 30.51
CA LEU A 442 43.77 -17.92 29.50
C LEU A 442 44.29 -19.28 30.03
N THR A 443 44.36 -19.47 31.36
CA THR A 443 44.72 -20.76 31.97
C THR A 443 43.56 -21.74 31.97
N SER A 444 43.85 -23.04 31.87
CA SER A 444 42.83 -24.10 31.84
C SER A 444 42.70 -24.85 33.17
N CYS A 445 41.48 -25.24 33.52
CA CYS A 445 41.21 -26.04 34.73
C CYS A 445 41.96 -27.38 34.75
N ALA A 446 42.27 -27.97 33.60
CA ALA A 446 42.97 -29.25 33.49
C ALA A 446 44.44 -29.19 33.90
N THR A 447 45.05 -27.99 33.89
CA THR A 447 46.51 -27.82 34.12
C THR A 447 46.83 -26.92 35.31
N ALA A 448 45.90 -26.05 35.71
CA ALA A 448 46.17 -25.00 36.68
C ALA A 448 45.80 -25.33 38.14
N CYS A 449 44.87 -26.27 38.35
CA CYS A 449 44.19 -26.46 39.63
C CYS A 449 44.31 -27.87 40.22
N THR A 450 45.29 -28.66 39.78
CA THR A 450 45.56 -29.98 40.36
C THR A 450 45.94 -29.82 41.85
N PRO A 451 45.16 -30.35 42.80
CA PRO A 451 45.52 -30.27 44.22
C PRO A 451 46.85 -30.99 44.48
N PRO A 452 47.67 -30.56 45.46
CA PRO A 452 48.84 -31.32 45.86
C PRO A 452 48.41 -32.71 46.34
N CYS A 453 48.71 -33.71 45.52
CA CYS A 453 48.36 -35.10 45.77
C CYS A 453 49.19 -35.64 46.93
N TYR A 454 48.65 -35.62 48.15
CA TYR A 454 49.37 -36.13 49.34
C TYR A 454 49.88 -37.56 49.15
N ALA A 455 49.10 -38.41 48.47
CA ALA A 455 49.46 -39.80 48.20
C ALA A 455 50.60 -39.98 47.18
N ASN A 456 50.96 -38.93 46.40
CA ASN A 456 52.08 -38.94 45.46
C ASN A 456 53.38 -38.65 46.21
N CYS A 457 53.81 -39.62 47.03
CA CYS A 457 54.99 -39.51 47.88
C CYS A 457 56.28 -39.34 47.06
N ASP A 458 56.37 -39.98 45.89
CA ASP A 458 57.61 -39.98 45.10
C ASP A 458 57.71 -38.80 44.11
N GLY A 459 56.62 -38.04 43.94
CA GLY A 459 56.56 -36.86 43.06
C GLY A 459 56.28 -37.19 41.58
N SER A 460 55.82 -38.39 41.27
CA SER A 460 55.44 -38.86 39.94
C SER A 460 54.56 -37.88 39.16
N THR A 461 54.90 -37.73 37.88
CA THR A 461 54.23 -36.85 36.90
C THR A 461 53.59 -37.61 35.73
N GLY A 462 53.77 -38.93 35.67
CA GLY A 462 53.17 -39.80 34.65
C GLY A 462 51.68 -40.10 34.90
N GLN A 463 51.10 -40.92 34.00
CA GLN A 463 49.76 -41.49 34.17
C GLN A 463 49.86 -43.03 34.20
N PRO A 464 49.29 -43.72 35.21
CA PRO A 464 48.65 -43.17 36.41
C PRO A 464 49.62 -42.39 37.30
N ARG A 465 49.14 -41.32 37.95
CA ARG A 465 49.95 -40.45 38.82
C ARG A 465 50.42 -41.16 40.08
N LEU A 466 49.64 -42.12 40.57
CA LEU A 466 49.96 -42.94 41.72
C LEU A 466 50.42 -44.33 41.26
N THR A 467 51.54 -44.80 41.80
CA THR A 467 52.13 -46.09 41.48
C THR A 467 52.52 -46.87 42.75
N ALA A 468 53.05 -48.09 42.60
CA ALA A 468 53.59 -48.84 43.73
C ALA A 468 54.80 -48.15 44.39
N ASN A 469 55.50 -47.25 43.68
CA ASN A 469 56.65 -46.52 44.21
C ASN A 469 56.24 -45.50 45.28
N ASP A 470 55.09 -44.85 45.12
CA ASP A 470 54.51 -43.95 46.13
C ASP A 470 54.21 -44.68 47.45
N PHE A 471 53.65 -45.89 47.33
CA PHE A 471 53.38 -46.75 48.48
C PHE A 471 54.70 -47.12 49.18
N GLN A 472 55.71 -47.54 48.43
CA GLN A 472 57.04 -47.84 48.97
C GLN A 472 57.73 -46.60 49.58
N CYS A 473 57.55 -45.42 48.97
CA CYS A 473 58.03 -44.15 49.50
C CYS A 473 57.37 -43.85 50.85
N PHE A 474 56.05 -43.98 50.97
CA PHE A 474 55.35 -43.79 52.25
C PHE A 474 55.82 -44.79 53.30
N LEU A 475 56.00 -46.08 52.97
CA LEU A 475 56.55 -47.08 53.89
C LEU A 475 57.93 -46.66 54.44
N ASN A 476 58.80 -46.15 53.57
CA ASN A 476 60.13 -45.68 53.97
C ASN A 476 60.03 -44.46 54.91
N LYS A 477 59.15 -43.50 54.61
CA LYS A 477 58.89 -42.30 55.42
C LYS A 477 58.29 -42.65 56.78
N PHE A 478 57.35 -43.60 56.82
CA PHE A 478 56.70 -44.08 58.02
C PHE A 478 57.69 -44.82 58.94
N ALA A 479 58.50 -45.73 58.37
CA ALA A 479 59.55 -46.43 59.11
C ALA A 479 60.64 -45.48 59.65
N ALA A 480 60.95 -44.40 58.93
CA ALA A 480 61.88 -43.36 59.35
C ALA A 480 61.31 -42.35 60.38
N SER A 481 60.03 -42.49 60.78
CA SER A 481 59.32 -41.54 61.65
C SER A 481 59.29 -40.10 61.10
N GLU A 482 59.26 -39.93 59.78
CA GLU A 482 59.23 -38.60 59.16
C GLU A 482 57.84 -37.95 59.26
N THR A 483 57.82 -36.62 59.43
CA THR A 483 56.58 -35.83 59.59
C THR A 483 55.64 -35.91 58.38
N TYR A 484 56.17 -36.17 57.17
CA TYR A 484 55.34 -36.42 55.98
C TYR A 484 54.37 -37.60 56.18
N ALA A 485 54.79 -38.64 56.91
CA ALA A 485 53.98 -39.84 57.11
C ALA A 485 52.85 -39.66 58.15
N ASN A 486 52.78 -38.51 58.83
CA ASN A 486 51.70 -38.14 59.74
C ASN A 486 50.47 -37.66 58.94
N CYS A 487 49.77 -38.63 58.33
CA CYS A 487 48.64 -38.37 57.44
C CYS A 487 47.42 -37.85 58.21
N ASP A 488 47.19 -38.32 59.44
CA ASP A 488 46.00 -37.98 60.22
C ASP A 488 46.17 -36.74 61.11
N GLY A 489 47.39 -36.25 61.26
CA GLY A 489 47.73 -35.06 62.06
C GLY A 489 47.94 -35.36 63.54
N SER A 490 48.11 -36.62 63.94
CA SER A 490 48.35 -37.07 65.30
C SER A 490 49.45 -36.28 66.02
N THR A 491 49.11 -35.71 67.16
CA THR A 491 50.04 -34.95 68.03
C THR A 491 50.48 -35.73 69.28
N GLY A 492 50.13 -37.02 69.37
CA GLY A 492 50.52 -37.92 70.46
C GLY A 492 51.97 -38.40 70.35
N GLN A 493 52.40 -39.24 71.30
CA GLN A 493 53.65 -40.01 71.19
C GLN A 493 53.36 -41.52 71.26
N PRO A 494 53.83 -42.32 70.28
CA PRO A 494 54.44 -41.90 69.01
C PRO A 494 53.46 -41.07 68.15
N SER A 495 53.99 -40.15 67.35
CA SER A 495 53.21 -39.27 66.48
C SER A 495 52.81 -39.93 65.14
N LEU A 496 53.30 -41.13 64.88
CA LEU A 496 52.85 -42.00 63.80
C LEU A 496 52.21 -43.25 64.40
N THR A 497 51.03 -43.58 63.94
CA THR A 497 50.25 -44.73 64.41
C THR A 497 49.71 -45.56 63.24
N ALA A 498 49.01 -46.65 63.53
CA ALA A 498 48.31 -47.41 62.48
C ALA A 498 47.23 -46.58 61.74
N ASN A 499 46.73 -45.52 62.36
CA ASN A 499 45.71 -44.64 61.76
C ASN A 499 46.28 -43.81 60.60
N ASP A 500 47.53 -43.36 60.70
CA ASP A 500 48.24 -42.68 59.60
C ASP A 500 48.41 -43.57 58.38
N PHE A 501 48.73 -44.84 58.60
CA PHE A 501 48.82 -45.86 57.56
C PHE A 501 47.46 -46.07 56.86
N GLN A 502 46.38 -46.16 57.65
CA GLN A 502 45.02 -46.25 57.13
C GLN A 502 44.59 -44.98 56.40
N CYS A 503 45.00 -43.81 56.88
CA CYS A 503 44.78 -42.52 56.25
C CYS A 503 45.48 -42.45 54.88
N PHE A 504 46.75 -42.84 54.80
CA PHE A 504 47.48 -42.90 53.52
C PHE A 504 46.83 -43.89 52.56
N LEU A 505 46.47 -45.09 53.01
CA LEU A 505 45.71 -46.07 52.20
C LEU A 505 44.41 -45.47 51.64
N ASN A 506 43.65 -44.75 52.46
CA ASN A 506 42.41 -44.10 52.03
C ASN A 506 42.67 -43.00 50.98
N LYS A 507 43.74 -42.20 51.14
CA LYS A 507 44.15 -41.16 50.18
C LYS A 507 44.69 -41.75 48.87
N PHE A 508 45.45 -42.85 48.96
CA PHE A 508 46.00 -43.54 47.80
C PHE A 508 44.90 -44.24 47.00
N ALA A 509 43.96 -44.92 47.67
CA ALA A 509 42.81 -45.56 47.04
C ALA A 509 41.80 -44.57 46.43
N ALA A 510 41.68 -43.35 46.98
CA ALA A 510 40.88 -42.28 46.40
C ALA A 510 41.45 -41.78 45.05
N GLY A 511 42.73 -42.03 44.77
CA GLY A 511 43.40 -41.58 43.56
C GLY A 511 43.72 -40.09 43.54
N CYS A 512 44.41 -39.67 42.48
CA CYS A 512 44.67 -38.27 42.16
C CYS A 512 44.53 -38.07 40.65
N SER A 513 43.91 -36.96 40.26
CA SER A 513 43.77 -36.51 38.86
C SER A 513 44.97 -35.69 38.35
#